data_AF-A0A973PJG2-F1
#
_entry.id   AF-A0A973PJG2-F1
#
_cell.length_a   1.000
_cell.length_b   1.000
_cell.length_c   1.000
_cell.angle_alpha   90.00
_cell.angle_beta   90.00
_cell.angle_gamma   90.00
#
_symmetry.space_group_name_H-M   'P 1'
#
loop_
_entity.id
_entity.type
_entity.pdbx_description
1 polymer ?
#
loop_
_entity_poly.entity_id
_entity_poly.type
_entity_poly.pdbx_seq_one_letter_code
_entity_poly.pdbx_strand_id
1 'polypeptide(L)'
;MMQRMTGLLIGAVFGAVFVFVNAHEPLNSGAGVVLRVLAALALVAVVLLWFRAARPGSAQRAGSSQRAGSEGAPPAAFFGVAYRWVVLGEIVLLFGGLWVMRALGVPEQVNVAWIAFVVGVHFVALAPVWRESSILLPGVTLTVLGVAGFIMAAVSATAWIPFVSGVLSGVVLLGGSLAFALRGAQRA
;
A
#
# COMPACT_ATOMS: atom_id res chain seq x y z
N MET A 1 -12.64 -11.68 -9.19
CA MET A 1 -12.40 -10.32 -9.74
C MET A 1 -12.57 -9.23 -8.68
N MET A 2 -13.74 -9.11 -8.03
CA MET A 2 -14.01 -8.06 -7.02
C MET A 2 -12.93 -7.92 -5.92
N GLN A 3 -12.40 -9.05 -5.42
CA GLN A 3 -11.37 -9.09 -4.37
C GLN A 3 -10.04 -8.40 -4.76
N ARG A 4 -9.58 -8.57 -6.01
CA ARG A 4 -8.36 -7.89 -6.51
C ARG A 4 -8.57 -6.39 -6.62
N MET A 5 -9.81 -5.98 -6.91
CA MET A 5 -10.17 -4.58 -7.06
C MET A 5 -10.30 -3.87 -5.71
N THR A 6 -10.69 -4.58 -4.64
CA THR A 6 -10.68 -4.04 -3.27
C THR A 6 -9.27 -3.75 -2.77
N GLY A 7 -8.31 -4.67 -3.00
CA GLY A 7 -6.90 -4.45 -2.63
C GLY A 7 -6.28 -3.24 -3.33
N LEU A 8 -6.67 -3.00 -4.59
CA LEU A 8 -6.26 -1.82 -5.36
C LEU A 8 -6.80 -0.50 -4.80
N LEU A 9 -8.07 -0.45 -4.39
CA LEU A 9 -8.63 0.74 -3.75
C LEU A 9 -7.97 0.99 -2.39
N ILE A 10 -7.77 -0.06 -1.59
CA ILE A 10 -7.07 0.02 -0.31
C ILE A 10 -5.67 0.61 -0.51
N GLY A 11 -4.89 0.04 -1.43
CA GLY A 11 -3.55 0.55 -1.76
C GLY A 11 -3.55 2.01 -2.20
N ALA A 12 -4.49 2.42 -3.06
CA ALA A 12 -4.59 3.79 -3.51
C ALA A 12 -4.97 4.78 -2.38
N VAL A 13 -5.91 4.41 -1.51
CA VAL A 13 -6.32 5.25 -0.37
C VAL A 13 -5.17 5.38 0.62
N PHE A 14 -4.54 4.29 1.03
CA PHE A 14 -3.37 4.36 1.90
C PHE A 14 -2.24 5.17 1.28
N GLY A 15 -1.96 4.97 -0.01
CA GLY A 15 -0.94 5.73 -0.71
C GLY A 15 -1.22 7.24 -0.71
N ALA A 16 -2.47 7.63 -0.94
CA ALA A 16 -2.88 9.04 -0.83
C ALA A 16 -2.70 9.58 0.58
N VAL A 17 -3.18 8.87 1.61
CA VAL A 17 -3.02 9.30 3.01
C VAL A 17 -1.54 9.50 3.37
N PHE A 18 -0.66 8.58 2.96
CA PHE A 18 0.78 8.70 3.16
C PHE A 18 1.36 9.96 2.52
N VAL A 19 0.95 10.33 1.30
CA VAL A 19 1.40 11.59 0.69
C VAL A 19 0.81 12.80 1.41
N PHE A 20 -0.50 12.81 1.67
CA PHE A 20 -1.18 13.98 2.24
C PHE A 20 -0.66 14.36 3.63
N VAL A 21 -0.47 13.36 4.49
CA VAL A 21 -0.02 13.55 5.87
C VAL A 21 1.46 13.95 5.92
N ASN A 22 2.29 13.47 5.00
CA ASN A 22 3.74 13.63 5.11
C ASN A 22 4.38 14.62 4.12
N ALA A 23 3.64 15.15 3.14
CA ALA A 23 4.13 16.13 2.17
C ALA A 23 4.21 17.56 2.77
N HIS A 24 4.94 17.70 3.87
CA HIS A 24 5.22 18.96 4.55
C HIS A 24 6.74 19.20 4.64
N GLU A 25 7.17 20.11 5.51
CA GLU A 25 8.59 20.36 5.77
C GLU A 25 9.37 19.05 5.96
N PRO A 26 10.59 18.92 5.40
CA PRO A 26 11.46 19.96 4.85
C PRO A 26 11.20 20.30 3.38
N LEU A 27 10.17 19.72 2.75
CA LEU A 27 9.80 20.11 1.40
C LEU A 27 9.34 21.58 1.37
N ASN A 28 9.71 22.30 0.32
CA ASN A 28 9.12 23.61 0.10
C ASN A 28 7.60 23.49 -0.08
N SER A 29 6.86 24.52 0.33
CA SER A 29 5.40 24.50 0.34
C SER A 29 4.79 24.19 -1.02
N GLY A 30 5.39 24.73 -2.10
CA GLY A 30 4.96 24.46 -3.47
C GLY A 30 5.06 22.98 -3.85
N ALA A 31 6.19 22.34 -3.57
CA ALA A 31 6.42 20.92 -3.83
C ALA A 31 5.44 20.05 -3.02
N GLY A 32 5.21 20.39 -1.75
CA GLY A 32 4.23 19.71 -0.91
C GLY A 32 2.81 19.77 -1.50
N VAL A 33 2.38 20.93 -1.99
CA VAL A 33 1.07 21.10 -2.66
C VAL A 33 1.02 20.29 -3.95
N VAL A 34 2.05 20.36 -4.80
CA VAL A 34 2.10 19.61 -6.06
C VAL A 34 1.98 18.10 -5.82
N LEU A 35 2.70 17.56 -4.83
CA LEU A 35 2.63 16.14 -4.48
C LEU A 35 1.22 15.72 -4.03
N ARG A 36 0.55 16.54 -3.21
CA ARG A 36 -0.84 16.28 -2.78
C ARG A 36 -1.82 16.31 -3.95
N VAL A 37 -1.67 17.27 -4.85
CA VAL A 37 -2.51 17.37 -6.07
C VAL A 37 -2.31 16.15 -6.95
N LEU A 38 -1.05 15.76 -7.21
CA LEU A 38 -0.75 14.55 -7.99
C LEU A 38 -1.31 13.28 -7.33
N ALA A 39 -1.20 13.16 -6.00
CA ALA A 39 -1.78 12.05 -5.26
C ALA A 39 -3.31 12.01 -5.38
N ALA A 40 -3.98 13.15 -5.27
CA ALA A 40 -5.43 13.25 -5.46
C ALA A 40 -5.85 12.85 -6.88
N LEU A 41 -5.15 13.35 -7.90
CA LEU A 41 -5.42 13.01 -9.30
C LEU A 41 -5.20 11.51 -9.56
N ALA A 42 -4.14 10.93 -9.02
CA ALA A 42 -3.86 9.50 -9.13
C ALA A 42 -4.96 8.67 -8.46
N LEU A 43 -5.38 9.04 -7.24
CA LEU A 43 -6.48 8.38 -6.53
C LEU A 43 -7.79 8.45 -7.34
N VAL A 44 -8.16 9.63 -7.84
CA VAL A 44 -9.35 9.83 -8.67
C VAL A 44 -9.27 8.96 -9.93
N ALA A 45 -8.12 8.92 -10.61
CA ALA A 45 -7.92 8.08 -11.78
C ALA A 45 -8.13 6.59 -11.46
N VAL A 46 -7.56 6.10 -10.35
CA VAL A 46 -7.75 4.71 -9.90
C VAL A 46 -9.22 4.41 -9.65
N VAL A 47 -9.93 5.30 -8.96
CA VAL A 47 -11.37 5.15 -8.68
C VAL A 47 -12.20 5.13 -9.96
N LEU A 48 -11.92 6.04 -10.91
CA LEU A 48 -12.63 6.08 -12.20
C LEU A 48 -12.38 4.82 -13.02
N LEU A 49 -11.14 4.33 -13.08
CA LEU A 49 -10.79 3.09 -13.79
C LEU A 49 -11.45 1.87 -13.13
N TRP A 50 -11.53 1.85 -11.81
CA TRP A 50 -12.25 0.83 -11.06
C TRP A 50 -13.74 0.81 -11.43
N PHE A 51 -14.42 1.97 -11.42
CA PHE A 51 -15.83 2.06 -11.80
C PHE A 51 -16.06 1.67 -13.27
N ARG A 52 -15.15 2.03 -14.18
CA ARG A 52 -15.24 1.64 -15.60
C ARG A 52 -15.12 0.12 -15.78
N ALA A 53 -14.19 -0.52 -15.07
CA ALA A 53 -14.00 -1.96 -15.11
C ALA A 53 -15.15 -2.74 -14.44
N ALA A 54 -15.84 -2.13 -13.47
CA ALA A 54 -16.97 -2.74 -12.75
C ALA A 54 -18.32 -2.65 -13.51
N ARG A 55 -18.41 -1.94 -14.64
CA ARG A 55 -19.69 -1.81 -15.37
C ARG A 55 -20.10 -3.13 -16.04
N PRO A 56 -21.38 -3.55 -15.97
CA PRO A 56 -21.85 -4.85 -16.47
C PRO A 56 -21.66 -5.14 -17.97
N GLY A 57 -21.36 -4.12 -18.79
CA GLY A 57 -21.23 -4.26 -20.25
C GLY A 57 -19.90 -4.84 -20.76
N SER A 58 -18.86 -4.93 -19.93
CA SER A 58 -17.54 -5.48 -20.29
C SER A 58 -17.37 -6.95 -19.91
N ALA A 59 -18.28 -7.51 -19.10
CA ALA A 59 -18.21 -8.89 -18.61
C ALA A 59 -18.57 -9.95 -19.69
N GLN A 60 -19.18 -9.54 -20.81
CA GLN A 60 -19.65 -10.49 -21.84
C GLN A 60 -18.60 -10.89 -22.87
N ARG A 61 -17.41 -10.26 -22.91
CA ARG A 61 -16.34 -10.59 -23.88
C ARG A 61 -15.14 -11.33 -23.29
N ALA A 62 -15.01 -11.44 -21.96
CA ALA A 62 -13.90 -12.13 -21.30
C ALA A 62 -14.23 -13.56 -20.84
N GLY A 63 -15.33 -14.14 -21.34
CA GLY A 63 -15.91 -15.40 -20.85
C GLY A 63 -15.51 -16.69 -21.58
N SER A 64 -14.55 -16.70 -22.51
CA SER A 64 -14.33 -17.87 -23.40
C SER A 64 -12.92 -18.47 -23.42
N SER A 65 -12.07 -18.29 -22.40
CA SER A 65 -10.73 -18.92 -22.41
C SER A 65 -10.15 -19.33 -21.06
N GLN A 66 -10.96 -19.84 -20.13
CA GLN A 66 -10.41 -20.58 -18.98
C GLN A 66 -11.39 -21.62 -18.40
N ARG A 67 -11.61 -22.70 -19.17
CA ARG A 67 -12.06 -23.99 -18.65
C ARG A 67 -11.05 -25.06 -19.09
N ALA A 68 -10.11 -25.39 -18.21
CA ALA A 68 -9.47 -26.71 -18.12
C ALA A 68 -8.56 -26.77 -16.88
N GLY A 69 -8.90 -27.67 -15.94
CA GLY A 69 -7.94 -28.23 -14.98
C GLY A 69 -7.92 -27.63 -13.57
N SER A 70 -8.74 -28.17 -12.67
CA SER A 70 -8.31 -28.79 -11.39
C SER A 70 -9.52 -28.99 -10.46
N GLU A 71 -9.84 -30.26 -10.24
CA GLU A 71 -10.79 -30.76 -9.24
C GLU A 71 -10.30 -30.46 -7.81
N GLY A 72 -11.23 -30.14 -6.90
CA GLY A 72 -11.13 -30.59 -5.51
C GLY A 72 -10.39 -29.77 -4.45
N ALA A 73 -10.14 -28.47 -4.62
CA ALA A 73 -9.67 -27.62 -3.51
C ALA A 73 -10.79 -26.66 -3.04
N PRO A 74 -11.18 -26.64 -1.75
CA PRO A 74 -12.10 -25.63 -1.25
C PRO A 74 -11.53 -24.23 -1.55
N PRO A 75 -12.36 -23.24 -1.91
CA PRO A 75 -11.88 -21.90 -2.22
C PRO A 75 -11.09 -21.39 -1.03
N ALA A 76 -9.79 -21.21 -1.19
CA ALA A 76 -8.90 -20.70 -0.15
C ALA A 76 -9.47 -19.35 0.30
N ALA A 77 -10.11 -19.33 1.46
CA ALA A 77 -10.70 -18.12 2.00
C ALA A 77 -9.58 -17.10 2.22
N PHE A 78 -9.60 -15.99 1.49
CA PHE A 78 -8.67 -14.86 1.60
C PHE A 78 -8.54 -14.34 3.05
N PHE A 79 -9.58 -14.59 3.86
CA PHE A 79 -9.73 -14.28 5.29
C PHE A 79 -9.54 -15.51 6.19
N GLY A 80 -8.72 -16.47 5.76
CA GLY A 80 -8.40 -17.67 6.52
C GLY A 80 -7.65 -17.35 7.83
N VAL A 81 -7.44 -18.38 8.65
CA VAL A 81 -6.78 -18.25 9.96
C VAL A 81 -5.41 -17.56 9.84
N ALA A 82 -4.63 -17.88 8.80
CA ALA A 82 -3.34 -17.24 8.54
C ALA A 82 -3.45 -15.72 8.32
N TYR A 83 -4.44 -15.25 7.54
CA TYR A 83 -4.70 -13.82 7.34
C TYR A 83 -5.04 -13.13 8.66
N ARG A 84 -5.88 -13.75 9.50
CA ARG A 84 -6.26 -13.18 10.81
C ARG A 84 -5.05 -13.00 11.72
N TRP A 85 -4.14 -13.96 11.74
CA TRP A 85 -2.90 -13.84 12.53
C TRP A 85 -1.98 -12.74 12.02
N VAL A 86 -1.85 -12.57 10.70
CA VAL A 86 -1.07 -11.47 10.10
C VAL A 86 -1.66 -10.11 10.49
N VAL A 87 -2.99 -9.94 10.37
CA VAL A 87 -3.68 -8.69 10.73
C VAL A 87 -3.60 -8.43 12.24
N LEU A 88 -3.77 -9.45 13.07
CA LEU A 88 -3.65 -9.30 14.52
C LEU A 88 -2.23 -8.89 14.91
N GLY A 89 -1.22 -9.51 14.30
CA GLY A 89 0.18 -9.15 14.48
C GLY A 89 0.46 -7.70 14.04
N GLU A 90 -0.11 -7.28 12.91
CA GLU A 90 0.00 -5.89 12.45
C GLU A 90 -0.61 -4.91 13.45
N ILE A 91 -1.82 -5.16 13.96
CA ILE A 91 -2.46 -4.31 14.97
C ILE A 91 -1.56 -4.18 16.20
N VAL A 92 -1.03 -5.31 16.70
CA VAL A 92 -0.12 -5.31 17.84
C VAL A 92 1.16 -4.52 17.53
N LEU A 93 1.75 -4.69 16.36
CA LEU A 93 2.96 -3.96 15.96
C LEU A 93 2.71 -2.46 15.80
N LEU A 94 1.60 -2.06 15.17
CA LEU A 94 1.26 -0.65 14.98
C LEU A 94 1.05 0.05 16.32
N PHE A 95 0.15 -0.46 17.17
CA PHE A 95 -0.15 0.20 18.44
C PHE A 95 0.96 0.01 19.48
N GLY A 96 1.51 -1.20 19.58
CA GLY A 96 2.59 -1.52 20.51
C GLY A 96 3.86 -0.75 20.19
N GLY A 97 4.27 -0.71 18.92
CA GLY A 97 5.46 0.03 18.51
C GLY A 97 5.34 1.55 18.71
N LEU A 98 4.18 2.13 18.38
CA LEU A 98 3.91 3.56 18.66
C LEU A 98 3.97 3.86 20.17
N TRP A 99 3.43 2.96 21.01
CA TRP A 99 3.51 3.13 22.45
C TRP A 99 4.94 3.04 22.98
N VAL A 100 5.73 2.06 22.51
CA VAL A 100 7.16 1.92 22.85
C VAL A 100 7.95 3.15 22.42
N MET A 101 7.78 3.63 21.19
CA MET A 101 8.47 4.84 20.71
C MET A 101 8.15 6.07 21.55
N ARG A 102 6.87 6.26 21.92
CA ARG A 102 6.47 7.32 22.86
C ARG A 102 7.13 7.18 24.22
N ALA A 103 7.18 5.96 24.77
CA ALA A 103 7.82 5.68 26.05
C ALA A 103 9.35 5.94 26.02
N LEU A 104 9.99 5.70 24.88
CA LEU A 104 11.41 5.96 24.65
C LEU A 104 11.72 7.44 24.32
N GLY A 105 10.71 8.29 24.14
CA GLY A 105 10.89 9.71 23.82
C GLY A 105 11.55 9.96 22.47
N VAL A 106 11.45 9.03 21.51
CA VAL A 106 12.02 9.24 20.17
C VAL A 106 11.23 10.31 19.39
N PRO A 107 11.86 11.01 18.43
CA PRO A 107 11.18 12.03 17.64
C PRO A 107 9.93 11.48 16.92
N GLU A 108 8.85 12.27 16.88
CA GLU A 108 7.57 11.82 16.33
C GLU A 108 7.65 11.40 14.86
N GLN A 109 8.61 11.93 14.10
CA GLN A 109 8.82 11.56 12.70
C GLN A 109 9.16 10.07 12.55
N VAL A 110 9.77 9.46 13.56
CA VAL A 110 10.09 8.02 13.59
C VAL A 110 8.83 7.15 13.54
N ASN A 111 7.68 7.68 13.99
CA ASN A 111 6.39 7.00 13.86
C ASN A 111 6.06 6.69 12.40
N VAL A 112 6.41 7.58 11.47
CA VAL A 112 6.16 7.38 10.03
C VAL A 112 7.03 6.23 9.50
N ALA A 113 8.30 6.18 9.89
CA ALA A 113 9.21 5.08 9.55
C ALA A 113 8.69 3.73 10.05
N TRP A 114 8.19 3.70 11.29
CA TRP A 114 7.61 2.50 11.89
C TRP A 114 6.34 2.05 11.16
N ILE A 115 5.41 2.96 10.89
CA ILE A 115 4.18 2.60 10.17
C ILE A 115 4.53 2.09 8.76
N ALA A 116 5.42 2.77 8.03
CA ALA A 116 5.87 2.32 6.70
C ALA A 116 6.50 0.92 6.73
N PHE A 117 7.35 0.66 7.73
CA PHE A 117 7.96 -0.64 7.95
C PHE A 117 6.93 -1.74 8.22
N VAL A 118 6.02 -1.51 9.18
CA VAL A 118 5.00 -2.48 9.56
C VAL A 118 4.05 -2.79 8.39
N VAL A 119 3.59 -1.76 7.67
CA VAL A 119 2.76 -1.94 6.46
C VAL A 119 3.52 -2.69 5.37
N GLY A 120 4.81 -2.41 5.19
CA GLY A 120 5.67 -3.13 4.25
C GLY A 120 5.78 -4.61 4.59
N VAL A 121 6.12 -4.92 5.84
CA VAL A 121 6.22 -6.30 6.36
C VAL A 121 4.89 -7.02 6.25
N HIS A 122 3.77 -6.34 6.53
CA HIS A 122 2.43 -6.88 6.34
C HIS A 122 2.19 -7.34 4.89
N PHE A 123 2.51 -6.51 3.90
CA PHE A 123 2.38 -6.90 2.49
C PHE A 123 3.30 -8.06 2.09
N VAL A 124 4.54 -8.08 2.60
CA VAL A 124 5.47 -9.20 2.37
C VAL A 124 4.93 -10.49 2.97
N ALA A 125 4.38 -10.44 4.18
CA ALA A 125 3.78 -11.59 4.86
C ALA A 125 2.50 -12.07 4.17
N LEU A 126 1.71 -11.17 3.58
CA LEU A 126 0.49 -11.52 2.85
C LEU A 126 0.74 -12.11 1.46
N ALA A 127 1.86 -11.80 0.82
CA ALA A 127 2.17 -12.32 -0.52
C ALA A 127 2.05 -13.85 -0.65
N PRO A 128 2.64 -14.68 0.23
CA PRO A 128 2.47 -16.12 0.16
C PRO A 128 1.03 -16.57 0.50
N VAL A 129 0.34 -15.84 1.39
CA VAL A 129 -1.04 -16.14 1.81
C VAL A 129 -2.02 -15.91 0.65
N TRP A 130 -1.83 -14.86 -0.13
CA TRP A 130 -2.69 -14.48 -1.25
C TRP A 130 -2.22 -15.04 -2.60
N ARG A 131 -1.05 -15.69 -2.64
CA ARG A 131 -0.40 -16.22 -3.86
C ARG A 131 -0.31 -15.16 -4.96
N GLU A 132 -0.06 -13.91 -4.58
CA GLU A 132 -0.01 -12.78 -5.49
C GLU A 132 1.33 -12.07 -5.35
N SER A 133 2.28 -12.40 -6.21
CA SER A 133 3.63 -11.82 -6.15
C SER A 133 3.63 -10.32 -6.46
N SER A 134 2.57 -9.76 -7.05
CA SER A 134 2.49 -8.33 -7.34
C SER A 134 2.51 -7.45 -6.10
N ILE A 135 2.16 -7.97 -4.91
CA ILE A 135 2.21 -7.21 -3.65
C ILE A 135 3.57 -7.30 -2.94
N LEU A 136 4.46 -8.20 -3.37
CA LEU A 136 5.82 -8.29 -2.82
C LEU A 136 6.63 -7.04 -3.11
N LEU A 137 6.57 -6.55 -4.35
CA LEU A 137 7.34 -5.37 -4.75
C LEU A 137 7.01 -4.15 -3.87
N PRO A 138 5.74 -3.70 -3.75
CA PRO A 138 5.41 -2.61 -2.84
C PRO A 138 5.75 -2.95 -1.38
N GLY A 139 5.49 -4.18 -0.92
CA GLY A 139 5.81 -4.59 0.46
C GLY A 139 7.30 -4.47 0.79
N VAL A 140 8.19 -4.96 -0.08
CA VAL A 140 9.64 -4.86 0.09
C VAL A 140 10.08 -3.40 0.02
N THR A 141 9.57 -2.62 -0.95
CA THR A 141 9.91 -1.21 -1.08
C THR A 141 9.51 -0.42 0.17
N LEU A 142 8.29 -0.61 0.69
CA LEU A 142 7.83 0.04 1.92
C LEU A 142 8.69 -0.36 3.14
N THR A 143 9.04 -1.64 3.24
CA THR A 143 9.94 -2.14 4.29
C THR A 143 11.29 -1.43 4.24
N VAL A 144 11.89 -1.33 3.05
CA VAL A 144 13.17 -0.65 2.85
C VAL A 144 13.07 0.85 3.16
N LEU A 145 11.97 1.52 2.77
CA LEU A 145 11.75 2.93 3.07
C LEU A 145 11.52 3.17 4.57
N GLY A 146 10.88 2.24 5.28
CA GLY A 146 10.75 2.27 6.74
C GLY A 146 12.11 2.10 7.42
N VAL A 147 12.91 1.12 6.99
CA VAL A 147 14.29 0.91 7.47
C VAL A 147 15.16 2.14 7.22
N ALA A 148 15.08 2.75 6.04
CA ALA A 148 15.78 3.99 5.73
C ALA A 148 15.39 5.12 6.71
N GLY A 149 14.12 5.21 7.11
CA GLY A 149 13.67 6.16 8.11
C GLY A 149 14.29 5.93 9.49
N PHE A 150 14.45 4.68 9.93
CA PHE A 150 15.19 4.38 11.17
C PHE A 150 16.67 4.73 11.07
N ILE A 151 17.31 4.47 9.92
CA ILE A 151 18.70 4.86 9.69
C ILE A 151 18.83 6.40 9.76
N MET A 152 17.90 7.15 9.16
CA MET A 152 17.86 8.61 9.25
C MET A 152 17.74 9.10 10.69
N ALA A 153 16.92 8.45 11.52
CA ALA A 153 16.84 8.76 12.93
C ALA A 153 18.19 8.57 13.64
N ALA A 154 18.90 7.47 13.33
CA ALA A 154 20.22 7.19 13.91
C ALA A 154 21.29 8.22 13.52
N VAL A 155 21.21 8.81 12.31
CA VAL A 155 22.13 9.86 11.85
C VAL A 155 21.60 11.28 12.03
N SER A 156 20.57 11.47 12.87
CA SER A 156 19.94 12.78 13.15
C SER A 156 19.35 13.52 11.94
N ALA A 157 19.02 12.79 10.86
CA ALA A 157 18.35 13.32 9.67
C ALA A 157 16.81 13.21 9.76
N THR A 158 16.26 13.39 10.96
CA THR A 158 14.84 13.11 11.28
C THR A 158 13.84 13.92 10.47
N ALA A 159 14.22 15.13 10.05
CA ALA A 159 13.39 15.98 9.20
C ALA A 159 13.01 15.29 7.88
N TRP A 160 13.87 14.44 7.31
CA TRP A 160 13.60 13.80 6.01
C TRP A 160 12.75 12.52 6.10
N ILE A 161 12.50 12.01 7.31
CA ILE A 161 11.74 10.76 7.51
C ILE A 161 10.32 10.84 6.93
N PRO A 162 9.52 11.92 7.14
CA PRO A 162 8.19 12.04 6.55
C PRO A 162 8.24 11.97 5.03
N PHE A 163 9.25 12.58 4.39
CA PHE A 163 9.40 12.47 2.95
C PHE A 163 9.74 11.05 2.50
N VAL A 164 10.78 10.43 3.09
CA VAL A 164 11.27 9.13 2.60
C VAL A 164 10.34 7.98 3.00
N SER A 165 9.98 7.86 4.27
CA SER A 165 9.13 6.77 4.74
C SER A 165 7.64 7.06 4.50
N GLY A 166 7.25 8.33 4.44
CA GLY A 166 5.87 8.75 4.19
C GLY A 166 5.57 8.94 2.69
N VAL A 167 6.05 10.04 2.11
CA VAL A 167 5.70 10.41 0.73
C VAL A 167 6.12 9.34 -0.28
N LEU A 168 7.37 8.83 -0.24
CA LEU A 168 7.81 7.84 -1.22
C LEU A 168 7.03 6.52 -1.09
N SER A 169 6.71 6.07 0.13
CA SER A 169 5.83 4.92 0.35
C SER A 169 4.44 5.16 -0.25
N GLY A 170 3.91 6.37 -0.08
CA GLY A 170 2.64 6.77 -0.67
C GLY A 170 2.64 6.75 -2.20
N VAL A 171 3.72 7.25 -2.81
CA VAL A 171 3.94 7.22 -4.25
C VAL A 171 4.05 5.79 -4.78
N VAL A 172 4.75 4.89 -4.07
CA VAL A 172 4.86 3.47 -4.45
C VAL A 172 3.48 2.80 -4.47
N LEU A 173 2.66 3.02 -3.43
CA LEU A 173 1.32 2.43 -3.34
C LEU A 173 0.37 2.99 -4.41
N LEU A 174 0.34 4.32 -4.60
CA LEU A 174 -0.49 4.97 -5.62
C LEU A 174 -0.04 4.58 -7.03
N GLY A 175 1.26 4.63 -7.31
CA GLY A 175 1.84 4.27 -8.60
C GLY A 175 1.60 2.81 -8.94
N GLY A 176 1.78 1.90 -7.98
CA GLY A 176 1.46 0.49 -8.15
C GLY A 176 -0.02 0.25 -8.44
N SER A 177 -0.91 0.92 -7.70
CA SER A 177 -2.36 0.84 -7.90
C SER A 177 -2.80 1.37 -9.26
N LEU A 178 -2.27 2.51 -9.68
CA LEU A 178 -2.55 3.12 -10.98
C LEU A 178 -2.01 2.26 -12.13
N ALA A 179 -0.77 1.76 -12.03
CA ALA A 179 -0.18 0.89 -13.04
C ALA A 179 -0.95 -0.43 -13.20
N PHE A 180 -1.51 -0.96 -12.11
CA PHE A 180 -2.39 -2.12 -12.16
C PHE A 180 -3.74 -1.78 -12.82
N ALA A 181 -4.36 -0.65 -12.45
CA ALA A 181 -5.62 -0.20 -13.03
C ALA A 181 -5.51 0.02 -14.55
N LEU A 182 -4.44 0.68 -14.99
CA LEU A 182 -4.17 0.94 -16.42
C LEU A 182 -3.96 -0.35 -17.21
N ARG A 183 -3.18 -1.30 -16.68
CA ARG A 183 -3.00 -2.63 -17.30
C ARG A 183 -4.30 -3.41 -17.40
N GLY A 184 -5.18 -3.27 -16.41
CA GLY A 184 -6.54 -3.85 -16.45
C GLY A 184 -7.40 -3.23 -17.55
N ALA A 185 -7.35 -1.89 -17.68
CA ALA A 185 -8.12 -1.17 -18.70
C ALA A 185 -7.65 -1.44 -20.13
N GLN A 186 -6.35 -1.68 -20.36
CA GLN A 186 -5.80 -2.03 -21.68
C GLN A 186 -6.18 -3.44 -22.14
N ARG A 187 -6.57 -4.32 -21.22
CA ARG A 187 -6.93 -5.72 -21.51
C ARG A 187 -8.45 -5.92 -21.64
N ALA A 188 -9.25 -4.88 -21.46
CA ALA A 188 -10.71 -4.88 -21.51
C ALA A 188 -11.23 -4.30 -22.83
#